data_AF-A0A2N3IT66-F1
#
_entry.id   AF-A0A2N3IT66-F1
#
_cell.length_a   1.000
_cell.length_b   1.000
_cell.length_c   1.000
_cell.angle_alpha   90.00
_cell.angle_beta   90.00
_cell.angle_gamma   90.00
#
_symmetry.space_group_name_H-M   'P 1'
#
loop_
_entity.id
_entity.type
_entity.pdbx_description
1 polymer ?
#
loop_
_entity_poly.entity_id
_entity_poly.type
_entity_poly.pdbx_seq_one_letter_code
_entity_poly.pdbx_strand_id
1 'polypeptide(L)'
;MKKTIHVAFCIDNAFAIHLAALIHSLGKHLSQNFQLKCHVLGRLNEDNMFKLSALVSQSINIKFYDDFPDYKEIPISNLYNNRLNEVTYYRFAIPEVLPNVDRVLFIDADMIAVGDISPLWSIDMGDSIVAVVSDHILGCDKKKQQERGISSGRYFNAGFILMDLGKWRENNISQQALKLLVDNNGFEHNDQDALNIVLQNKVLYLDEKWNAQPNNLAQKDMFVPVLVHFCGQEKPWHAYCVHPFKDRYIASRAETEYACEPLQAYLDQDDMYILSRLKNKFPDGARIVVWGAGQRGRRLCYEMIKNMNEYSINYIVDKGVSGDFMGIEINHHLVEVESIDAVIIASIPYRAEIIDEIGKDSGLIYI
;
A
#
# COMPACT_ATOMS: atom_id res chain seq x y z
N MET A 1 -3.40 23.92 27.24
CA MET A 1 -2.63 23.77 25.99
C MET A 1 -2.90 22.38 25.43
N LYS A 2 -3.15 22.26 24.12
CA LYS A 2 -3.35 20.95 23.46
C LYS A 2 -2.03 20.17 23.47
N LYS A 3 -2.08 18.85 23.66
CA LYS A 3 -0.91 17.98 23.53
C LYS A 3 -0.58 17.80 22.04
N THR A 4 0.69 17.83 21.68
CA THR A 4 1.13 17.68 20.29
C THR A 4 1.44 16.22 19.97
N ILE A 5 0.83 15.70 18.90
CA ILE A 5 1.21 14.43 18.27
C ILE A 5 2.05 14.77 17.05
N HIS A 6 3.30 14.34 17.06
CA HIS A 6 4.18 14.46 15.91
C HIS A 6 3.92 13.29 14.96
N VAL A 7 3.67 13.57 13.70
CA VAL A 7 3.49 12.55 12.65
C VAL A 7 4.44 12.87 11.51
N ALA A 8 5.23 11.89 11.07
CA ALA A 8 6.16 12.02 9.95
C ALA A 8 5.66 11.25 8.74
N PHE A 9 5.83 11.86 7.57
CA PHE A 9 5.45 11.30 6.28
C PHE A 9 6.63 11.45 5.31
N CYS A 10 6.83 10.45 4.46
CA CYS A 10 7.84 10.47 3.40
C CYS A 10 7.14 10.31 2.06
N ILE A 11 7.17 11.34 1.22
CA ILE A 11 6.43 11.36 -0.05
C ILE A 11 7.22 12.03 -1.17
N ASP A 12 6.84 11.71 -2.41
CA ASP A 12 7.09 12.54 -3.58
C ASP A 12 5.82 13.31 -3.99
N ASN A 13 5.92 14.01 -5.12
CA ASN A 13 4.81 14.78 -5.68
C ASN A 13 3.59 13.93 -6.06
N ALA A 14 3.78 12.67 -6.45
CA ALA A 14 2.67 11.80 -6.84
C ALA A 14 1.81 11.39 -5.63
N PHE A 15 2.43 11.31 -4.45
CA PHE A 15 1.74 10.95 -3.21
C PHE A 15 1.13 12.12 -2.43
N ALA A 16 1.32 13.37 -2.87
CA ALA A 16 0.79 14.55 -2.18
C ALA A 16 -0.75 14.52 -2.04
N ILE A 17 -1.45 14.09 -3.10
CA ILE A 17 -2.92 13.89 -3.10
C ILE A 17 -3.37 12.87 -2.05
N HIS A 18 -2.61 11.79 -1.87
CA HIS A 18 -2.94 10.71 -0.93
C HIS A 18 -2.65 11.14 0.51
N LEU A 19 -1.52 11.83 0.70
CA LEU A 19 -1.17 12.43 1.98
C LEU A 19 -2.21 13.46 2.44
N ALA A 20 -2.75 14.27 1.52
CA ALA A 20 -3.80 15.23 1.85
C ALA A 20 -5.04 14.54 2.44
N ALA A 21 -5.50 13.45 1.80
CA ALA A 21 -6.62 12.65 2.30
C ALA A 21 -6.31 12.03 3.67
N LEU A 22 -5.09 11.55 3.90
CA LEU A 22 -4.66 11.02 5.19
C LEU A 22 -4.63 12.10 6.28
N ILE A 23 -3.97 13.24 6.06
CA ILE A 23 -3.90 14.35 7.02
C ILE A 23 -5.29 14.86 7.39
N HIS A 24 -6.17 15.05 6.40
CA HIS A 24 -7.55 15.45 6.65
C HIS A 24 -8.28 14.42 7.54
N SER A 25 -8.18 13.12 7.22
CA SER A 25 -8.82 12.08 8.01
C SER A 25 -8.28 11.99 9.45
N LEU A 26 -6.97 12.14 9.63
CA LEU A 26 -6.34 12.19 10.96
C LEU A 26 -6.91 13.35 11.78
N GLY A 27 -6.97 14.54 11.18
CA GLY A 27 -7.54 15.73 11.81
C GLY A 27 -9.01 15.58 12.18
N LYS A 28 -9.81 14.96 11.30
CA LYS A 28 -11.25 14.73 11.49
C LYS A 28 -11.55 13.83 12.69
N HIS A 29 -10.70 12.84 12.96
CA HIS A 29 -10.87 11.88 14.05
C HIS A 29 -10.11 12.27 15.34
N LEU A 30 -9.30 13.33 15.30
CA LEU A 30 -8.44 13.69 16.42
C LEU A 30 -9.24 14.19 17.64
N SER A 31 -8.90 13.69 18.82
CA SER A 31 -9.41 14.23 20.08
C SER A 31 -9.13 15.73 20.24
N GLN A 32 -10.10 16.48 20.76
CA GLN A 32 -10.02 17.95 20.94
C GLN A 32 -8.87 18.40 21.86
N ASN A 33 -8.35 17.51 22.71
CA ASN A 33 -7.23 17.77 23.60
C ASN A 33 -5.86 17.70 22.89
N PHE A 34 -5.84 17.31 21.63
CA PHE A 34 -4.63 17.11 20.84
C PHE A 34 -4.59 18.00 19.60
N GLN A 35 -3.38 18.19 19.09
CA GLN A 35 -3.09 18.80 17.80
C GLN A 35 -2.05 17.94 17.07
N LEU A 36 -2.11 17.94 15.74
CA LEU A 36 -1.16 17.28 14.86
C LEU A 36 -0.06 18.25 14.44
N LYS A 37 1.18 17.78 14.53
CA LYS A 37 2.32 18.39 13.86
C LYS A 37 2.83 17.41 12.81
N CYS A 38 2.44 17.66 11.57
CA CYS A 38 2.79 16.86 10.40
C CYS A 38 4.15 17.32 9.86
N HIS A 39 5.11 16.39 9.83
CA HIS A 39 6.44 16.56 9.29
C HIS A 39 6.52 15.84 7.95
N VAL A 40 6.53 16.60 6.85
CA VAL A 40 6.51 16.06 5.49
C VAL A 40 7.92 16.11 4.93
N LEU A 41 8.56 14.94 4.81
CA LEU A 41 9.87 14.78 4.19
C LEU A 41 9.66 14.45 2.72
N GLY A 42 10.04 15.37 1.84
CA GLY A 42 9.85 15.20 0.41
C GLY A 42 10.27 16.44 -0.37
N ARG A 43 10.90 16.23 -1.53
CA ARG A 43 11.29 17.28 -2.47
C ARG A 43 10.08 17.65 -3.34
N LEU A 44 9.09 18.29 -2.74
CA LEU A 44 7.81 18.63 -3.36
C LEU A 44 7.88 19.91 -4.21
N ASN A 45 7.01 20.00 -5.21
CA ASN A 45 6.81 21.23 -5.98
C ASN A 45 5.92 22.23 -5.22
N GLU A 46 5.96 23.48 -5.65
CA GLU A 46 5.23 24.58 -4.99
C GLU A 46 3.71 24.36 -4.98
N ASP A 47 3.13 23.81 -6.05
CA ASP A 47 1.68 23.52 -6.14
C ASP A 47 1.24 22.52 -5.07
N ASN A 48 1.98 21.43 -4.91
CA ASN A 48 1.69 20.42 -3.88
C ASN A 48 1.91 20.95 -2.47
N MET A 49 2.96 21.75 -2.25
CA MET A 49 3.17 22.41 -0.95
C MET A 49 2.03 23.38 -0.63
N PHE A 50 1.57 24.15 -1.61
CA PHE A 50 0.43 25.05 -1.48
C PHE A 50 -0.85 24.30 -1.14
N LYS A 51 -1.21 23.28 -1.92
CA LYS A 51 -2.41 22.45 -1.71
C LYS A 51 -2.40 21.73 -0.37
N LEU A 52 -1.26 21.16 0.05
CA LEU A 52 -1.14 20.55 1.38
C LEU A 52 -1.24 21.59 2.50
N SER A 53 -0.68 22.78 2.31
CA SER A 53 -0.75 23.86 3.31
C SER A 53 -2.17 24.37 3.58
N ALA A 54 -3.11 24.17 2.65
CA ALA A 54 -4.53 24.50 2.85
C ALA A 54 -5.18 23.69 3.99
N LEU A 55 -4.58 22.56 4.40
CA LEU A 55 -5.05 21.76 5.54
C LEU A 55 -4.63 22.32 6.90
N VAL A 56 -3.77 23.33 6.95
CA VAL A 56 -3.32 23.95 8.21
C VAL A 56 -4.51 24.59 8.92
N SER A 57 -4.66 24.27 10.21
CA SER A 57 -5.76 24.73 11.05
C SER A 57 -5.31 24.87 12.50
N GLN A 58 -6.22 25.22 13.42
CA GLN A 58 -5.90 25.29 14.86
C GLN A 58 -5.47 23.93 15.46
N SER A 59 -5.79 22.81 14.80
CA SER A 59 -5.43 21.46 15.25
C SER A 59 -4.44 20.76 14.34
N ILE A 60 -4.03 21.36 13.22
CA ILE A 60 -3.13 20.75 12.23
C ILE A 60 -2.07 21.77 11.85
N ASN A 61 -0.80 21.45 12.12
CA ASN A 61 0.35 22.18 11.60
C ASN A 61 1.14 21.28 10.64
N ILE A 62 1.58 21.83 9.52
CA ILE A 62 2.35 21.12 8.52
C ILE A 62 3.70 21.82 8.35
N LYS A 63 4.78 21.04 8.34
CA LYS A 63 6.12 21.52 8.06
C LYS A 63 6.76 20.61 7.02
N PHE A 64 7.31 21.22 5.97
CA PHE A 64 8.02 20.54 4.89
C PHE A 64 9.51 20.53 5.17
N TYR A 65 10.15 19.46 4.71
CA TYR A 65 11.58 19.21 4.78
C TYR A 65 12.02 18.65 3.44
N ASP A 66 13.10 19.19 2.89
CA ASP A 66 13.73 18.81 1.62
C ASP A 66 15.26 18.67 1.74
N ASP A 67 15.84 19.28 2.79
CA ASP A 67 17.24 19.16 3.18
C ASP A 67 17.49 17.90 4.04
N PHE A 68 17.82 16.81 3.34
CA PHE A 68 18.27 15.53 3.90
C PHE A 68 19.04 14.73 2.83
N PRO A 69 19.82 13.70 3.22
CA PRO A 69 20.66 12.94 2.29
C PRO A 69 19.90 12.41 1.06
N ASP A 70 20.60 12.27 -0.07
CA ASP A 70 20.05 11.56 -1.21
C ASP A 70 20.24 10.05 -1.04
N TYR A 71 19.18 9.28 -1.31
CA TYR A 71 19.15 7.83 -1.10
C TYR A 71 19.09 7.06 -2.42
N LYS A 72 19.27 7.73 -3.57
CA LYS A 72 19.21 7.11 -4.91
C LYS A 72 20.23 6.00 -5.15
N GLU A 73 21.38 6.08 -4.50
CA GLU A 73 22.43 5.07 -4.60
C GLU A 73 22.16 3.84 -3.73
N ILE A 74 21.09 3.85 -2.91
CA ILE A 74 20.70 2.69 -2.13
C ILE A 74 19.88 1.75 -3.01
N PRO A 75 20.27 0.47 -3.15
CA PRO A 75 19.58 -0.47 -4.01
C PRO A 75 18.11 -0.62 -3.65
N ILE A 76 17.25 -0.69 -4.66
CA ILE A 76 15.84 -1.06 -4.53
C ILE A 76 15.66 -2.43 -5.17
N SER A 77 14.97 -3.33 -4.46
CA SER A 77 14.69 -4.68 -4.95
C SER A 77 14.00 -4.68 -6.31
N ASN A 78 14.43 -5.59 -7.18
CA ASN A 78 13.83 -5.82 -8.49
C ASN A 78 12.32 -6.16 -8.40
N LEU A 79 11.85 -6.68 -7.27
CA LEU A 79 10.43 -6.96 -7.06
C LEU A 79 9.59 -5.67 -6.99
N TYR A 80 10.21 -4.57 -6.58
CA TYR A 80 9.52 -3.31 -6.29
C TYR A 80 10.07 -2.09 -7.04
N ASN A 81 11.15 -2.22 -7.82
CA ASN A 81 11.76 -1.10 -8.56
C ASN A 81 10.82 -0.39 -9.55
N ASN A 82 9.74 -1.05 -9.98
CA ASN A 82 8.70 -0.45 -10.83
C ASN A 82 7.65 0.36 -10.03
N ARG A 83 7.74 0.38 -8.70
CA ARG A 83 6.71 0.95 -7.81
C ARG A 83 7.26 1.77 -6.65
N LEU A 84 8.48 1.47 -6.21
CA LEU A 84 9.18 2.17 -5.15
C LEU A 84 10.39 2.89 -5.73
N ASN A 85 10.67 4.05 -5.15
CA ASN A 85 11.83 4.87 -5.41
C ASN A 85 12.53 5.18 -4.08
N GLU A 86 13.53 6.05 -4.10
CA GLU A 86 14.35 6.41 -2.94
C GLU A 86 13.54 6.99 -1.77
N VAL A 87 12.31 7.46 -2.00
CA VAL A 87 11.42 8.02 -0.97
C VAL A 87 11.16 7.02 0.15
N THR A 88 11.14 5.72 -0.16
CA THR A 88 10.98 4.67 0.86
C THR A 88 12.06 4.77 1.96
N TYR A 89 13.27 5.23 1.60
CA TYR A 89 14.40 5.38 2.51
C TYR A 89 14.44 6.72 3.26
N TYR A 90 13.61 7.70 2.90
CA TYR A 90 13.57 9.00 3.59
C TYR A 90 13.21 8.86 5.08
N ARG A 91 12.54 7.77 5.47
CA ARG A 91 12.24 7.46 6.88
C ARG A 91 13.49 7.38 7.75
N PHE A 92 14.64 6.99 7.18
CA PHE A 92 15.90 6.95 7.90
C PHE A 92 16.45 8.35 8.26
N ALA A 93 15.99 9.41 7.59
CA ALA A 93 16.36 10.79 7.88
C ALA A 93 15.53 11.41 9.02
N ILE A 94 14.38 10.83 9.38
CA ILE A 94 13.46 11.39 10.40
C ILE A 94 14.16 11.78 11.72
N PRO A 95 15.05 10.95 12.30
CA PRO A 95 15.71 11.28 13.57
C PRO A 95 16.67 12.46 13.47
N GLU A 96 17.27 12.69 12.30
CA GLU A 96 18.23 13.77 12.01
C GLU A 96 17.49 15.07 11.69
N VAL A 97 16.41 14.98 10.90
CA VAL A 97 15.53 16.10 10.54
C VAL A 97 14.75 16.62 11.74
N LEU A 98 14.49 15.76 12.74
CA LEU A 98 13.75 16.07 13.98
C LEU A 98 14.64 15.92 15.23
N PRO A 99 15.72 16.71 15.39
CA PRO A 99 16.70 16.51 16.45
C PRO A 99 16.12 16.79 17.85
N ASN A 100 15.11 17.67 17.94
CA ASN A 100 14.47 18.09 19.20
C ASN A 100 13.10 17.43 19.43
N VAL A 101 12.83 16.32 18.73
CA VAL A 101 11.63 15.52 18.93
C VAL A 101 12.05 14.17 19.49
N ASP A 102 11.39 13.75 20.57
CA ASP A 102 11.66 12.47 21.24
C ASP A 102 10.76 11.35 20.72
N ARG A 103 9.52 11.68 20.34
CA ARG A 103 8.53 10.71 19.88
C ARG A 103 7.85 11.20 18.61
N VAL A 104 7.75 10.32 17.60
CA VAL A 104 7.04 10.60 16.35
C VAL A 104 6.34 9.34 15.85
N LEU A 105 5.17 9.49 15.27
CA LEU A 105 4.50 8.44 14.52
C LEU A 105 4.88 8.56 13.04
N PHE A 106 5.64 7.61 12.51
CA PHE A 106 5.78 7.46 11.06
C PHE A 106 4.65 6.60 10.51
N ILE A 107 3.99 7.08 9.46
CA ILE A 107 3.02 6.29 8.68
C ILE A 107 3.16 6.55 7.18
N ASP A 108 2.93 5.51 6.38
CA ASP A 108 2.93 5.63 4.92
C ASP A 108 1.74 6.47 4.42
N ALA A 109 1.91 7.14 3.27
CA ALA A 109 0.91 8.05 2.71
C ALA A 109 -0.28 7.36 2.04
N ASP A 110 -0.22 6.04 1.87
CA ASP A 110 -1.30 5.18 1.37
C ASP A 110 -2.11 4.56 2.52
N MET A 111 -2.35 5.35 3.56
CA MET A 111 -3.25 5.04 4.67
C MET A 111 -4.46 5.98 4.71
N ILE A 112 -5.49 5.60 5.45
CA ILE A 112 -6.59 6.48 5.86
C ILE A 112 -6.96 6.25 7.32
N ALA A 113 -7.18 7.33 8.06
CA ALA A 113 -7.67 7.24 9.43
C ALA A 113 -9.19 7.12 9.45
N VAL A 114 -9.67 6.21 10.29
CA VAL A 114 -11.09 5.98 10.55
C VAL A 114 -11.44 6.04 12.04
N GLY A 115 -10.42 6.32 12.88
CA GLY A 115 -10.55 6.49 14.32
C GLY A 115 -9.47 7.41 14.89
N ASP A 116 -9.57 7.70 16.19
CA ASP A 116 -8.66 8.62 16.90
C ASP A 116 -7.31 7.95 17.19
N ILE A 117 -6.22 8.60 16.74
CA ILE A 117 -4.84 8.14 17.00
C ILE A 117 -4.27 8.63 18.34
N SER A 118 -4.97 9.51 19.05
CA SER A 118 -4.49 10.06 20.32
C SER A 118 -4.12 9.03 21.40
N PRO A 119 -4.75 7.84 21.48
CA PRO A 119 -4.34 6.81 22.44
C PRO A 119 -2.90 6.31 22.24
N LEU A 120 -2.36 6.37 21.01
CA LEU A 120 -0.96 6.02 20.73
C LEU A 120 0.02 6.85 21.57
N TRP A 121 -0.33 8.11 21.85
CA TRP A 121 0.54 9.02 22.58
C TRP A 121 0.71 8.68 24.06
N SER A 122 -0.14 7.79 24.58
CA SER A 122 -0.09 7.32 25.97
C SER A 122 0.49 5.91 26.10
N ILE A 123 0.94 5.30 25.00
CA ILE A 123 1.60 3.99 25.03
C ILE A 123 2.96 4.12 25.73
N ASP A 124 3.17 3.27 26.73
CA ASP A 124 4.47 3.00 27.32
C ASP A 124 5.19 1.95 26.47
N MET A 125 6.37 2.31 25.96
CA MET A 125 7.17 1.41 25.13
C MET A 125 8.25 0.66 25.93
N GLY A 126 8.37 0.93 27.24
CA GLY A 126 9.41 0.35 28.09
C GLY A 126 10.78 0.57 27.49
N ASP A 127 11.56 -0.51 27.31
CA ASP A 127 12.88 -0.48 26.67
C ASP A 127 12.83 -0.51 25.13
N SER A 128 11.67 -0.73 24.53
CA SER A 128 11.53 -0.79 23.07
C SER A 128 11.88 0.55 22.42
N ILE A 129 12.49 0.49 21.24
CA ILE A 129 12.84 1.65 20.41
C ILE A 129 11.65 2.08 19.56
N VAL A 130 10.84 1.11 19.14
CA VAL A 130 9.64 1.35 18.33
C VAL A 130 8.45 0.55 18.83
N ALA A 131 7.26 1.03 18.55
CA ALA A 131 6.04 0.24 18.57
C ALA A 131 5.46 0.10 17.16
N VAL A 132 5.12 -1.11 16.76
CA VAL A 132 4.78 -1.48 15.37
C VAL A 132 3.62 -2.48 15.35
N VAL A 133 3.15 -2.83 14.16
CA VAL A 133 2.15 -3.88 13.95
C VAL A 133 2.74 -4.99 13.07
N SER A 134 2.44 -6.24 13.40
CA SER A 134 2.88 -7.40 12.61
C SER A 134 2.44 -7.30 11.15
N ASP A 135 3.31 -7.73 10.23
CA ASP A 135 2.91 -7.93 8.84
C ASP A 135 2.06 -9.21 8.75
N HIS A 136 0.90 -9.16 8.11
CA HIS A 136 -0.02 -10.29 8.11
C HIS A 136 0.46 -11.47 7.28
N ILE A 137 1.18 -11.20 6.18
CA ILE A 137 1.69 -12.26 5.30
C ILE A 137 3.07 -12.70 5.80
N LEU A 138 4.01 -11.76 5.85
CA LEU A 138 5.41 -12.04 6.17
C LEU A 138 5.61 -12.40 7.64
N GLY A 139 4.75 -11.91 8.53
CA GLY A 139 4.73 -12.29 9.95
C GLY A 139 4.39 -13.77 10.17
N CYS A 140 3.68 -14.41 9.25
CA CYS A 140 3.31 -15.82 9.32
C CYS A 140 4.38 -16.76 8.71
N ASP A 141 5.24 -16.25 7.82
CA ASP A 141 6.26 -17.05 7.12
C ASP A 141 7.58 -17.11 7.91
N LYS A 142 7.60 -17.93 8.96
CA LYS A 142 8.78 -18.11 9.82
C LYS A 142 10.00 -18.61 9.07
N LYS A 143 9.82 -19.37 7.99
CA LYS A 143 10.93 -19.90 7.19
C LYS A 143 11.63 -18.76 6.46
N LYS A 144 10.88 -17.92 5.74
CA LYS A 144 11.46 -16.73 5.08
C LYS A 144 12.08 -15.76 6.08
N GLN A 145 11.48 -15.59 7.26
CA GLN A 145 12.09 -14.77 8.32
C GLN A 145 13.49 -15.28 8.70
N GLN A 146 13.64 -16.59 8.92
CA GLN A 146 14.94 -17.20 9.25
C GLN A 146 15.95 -17.08 8.10
N GLU A 147 15.51 -17.30 6.87
CA GLU A 147 16.35 -17.13 5.66
C GLU A 147 16.89 -15.70 5.53
N ARG A 148 16.16 -14.71 6.06
CA ARG A 148 16.55 -13.29 6.11
C ARG A 148 17.35 -12.90 7.36
N GLY A 149 17.71 -13.85 8.22
CA GLY A 149 18.45 -13.60 9.45
C GLY A 149 17.61 -13.11 10.63
N ILE A 150 16.28 -13.14 10.53
CA ILE A 150 15.36 -12.71 11.58
C ILE A 150 15.02 -13.92 12.47
N SER A 151 15.70 -14.01 13.62
CA SER A 151 15.58 -15.16 14.52
C SER A 151 14.48 -15.02 15.58
N SER A 152 13.85 -13.85 15.70
CA SER A 152 12.78 -13.57 16.67
C SER A 152 11.48 -14.32 16.37
N GLY A 153 11.31 -14.80 15.13
CA GLY A 153 10.06 -15.36 14.66
C GLY A 153 8.92 -14.34 14.61
N ARG A 154 9.25 -13.04 14.54
CA ARG A 154 8.30 -11.94 14.40
C ARG A 154 8.78 -10.97 13.32
N TYR A 155 7.83 -10.48 12.54
CA TYR A 155 8.07 -9.57 11.45
C TYR A 155 6.96 -8.51 11.42
N PHE A 156 7.32 -7.23 11.31
CA PHE A 156 6.40 -6.10 11.28
C PHE A 156 6.33 -5.42 9.92
N ASN A 157 5.18 -4.83 9.64
CA ASN A 157 4.99 -3.98 8.48
C ASN A 157 5.57 -2.58 8.76
N ALA A 158 6.43 -2.08 7.88
CA ALA A 158 7.14 -0.83 8.11
C ALA A 158 6.31 0.43 7.77
N GLY A 159 5.08 0.28 7.29
CA GLY A 159 4.22 1.44 7.00
C GLY A 159 3.61 2.10 8.23
N PHE A 160 3.73 1.50 9.42
CA PHE A 160 3.37 2.11 10.70
C PHE A 160 4.48 1.88 11.71
N ILE A 161 5.06 2.96 12.24
CA ILE A 161 6.11 2.90 13.26
C ILE A 161 5.94 4.07 14.23
N LEU A 162 5.57 3.78 15.48
CA LEU A 162 5.70 4.75 16.57
C LEU A 162 7.14 4.70 17.07
N MET A 163 7.88 5.79 16.91
CA MET A 163 9.33 5.84 17.11
C MET A 163 9.68 6.61 18.38
N ASP A 164 10.57 6.06 19.19
CA ASP A 164 11.38 6.80 20.16
C ASP A 164 12.66 7.26 19.46
N LEU A 165 12.70 8.53 19.07
CA LEU A 165 13.81 9.12 18.32
C LEU A 165 15.07 9.27 19.18
N GLY A 166 14.93 9.41 20.50
CA GLY A 166 16.07 9.42 21.43
C GLY A 166 16.82 8.11 21.35
N LYS A 167 16.12 7.01 21.64
CA LYS A 167 16.70 5.65 21.57
C LYS A 167 17.14 5.27 20.16
N TRP A 168 16.40 5.69 19.13
CA TRP A 168 16.76 5.45 17.74
C TRP A 168 18.14 6.05 17.40
N ARG A 169 18.38 7.30 17.82
CA ARG A 169 19.68 7.97 17.66
C ARG A 169 20.77 7.29 18.48
N GLU A 170 20.53 7.03 19.76
CA GLU A 170 21.49 6.36 20.66
C GLU A 170 21.94 5.00 20.14
N ASN A 171 21.05 4.26 19.48
CA ASN A 171 21.33 2.95 18.92
C ASN A 171 21.80 2.99 17.46
N ASN A 172 21.97 4.17 16.83
CA ASN A 172 22.40 4.30 15.43
C ASN A 172 21.57 3.44 14.45
N ILE A 173 20.24 3.38 14.63
CA ILE A 173 19.38 2.46 13.87
C ILE A 173 19.40 2.78 12.37
N SER A 174 19.36 4.06 12.00
CA SER A 174 19.42 4.49 10.60
C SER A 174 20.71 4.02 9.93
N GLN A 175 21.87 4.24 10.55
CA GLN A 175 23.17 3.88 9.99
C GLN A 175 23.30 2.36 9.83
N GLN A 176 22.84 1.57 10.81
CA GLN A 176 22.86 0.11 10.71
C GLN A 176 21.97 -0.41 9.57
N ALA A 177 20.74 0.10 9.46
CA ALA A 177 19.80 -0.35 8.43
C ALA A 177 20.27 0.03 7.02
N LEU A 178 20.75 1.26 6.83
CA LEU A 178 21.32 1.74 5.57
C LEU A 178 22.55 0.91 5.17
N LYS A 179 23.44 0.62 6.13
CA LYS A 179 24.61 -0.23 5.89
C LYS A 179 24.19 -1.64 5.44
N LEU A 180 23.19 -2.25 6.08
CA LEU A 180 22.70 -3.57 5.66
C LEU A 180 22.13 -3.55 4.24
N LEU A 181 21.37 -2.51 3.88
CA LEU A 181 20.83 -2.36 2.52
C LEU A 181 21.95 -2.28 1.48
N VAL A 182 23.00 -1.49 1.75
CA VAL A 182 24.15 -1.37 0.83
C VAL A 182 24.94 -2.68 0.76
N ASP A 183 25.30 -3.26 1.90
CA ASP A 183 26.15 -4.46 1.97
C ASP A 183 25.51 -5.70 1.32
N ASN A 184 24.17 -5.77 1.27
CA ASN A 184 23.43 -6.90 0.71
C ASN A 184 22.86 -6.63 -0.70
N ASN A 185 23.19 -5.48 -1.30
CA ASN A 185 22.62 -5.03 -2.57
C ASN A 185 21.07 -4.97 -2.54
N GLY A 186 20.53 -4.46 -1.43
CA GLY A 186 19.11 -4.39 -1.13
C GLY A 186 18.57 -5.65 -0.46
N PHE A 187 17.29 -5.61 -0.10
CA PHE A 187 16.53 -6.76 0.38
C PHE A 187 15.22 -6.88 -0.39
N GLU A 188 14.60 -8.06 -0.41
CA GLU A 188 13.36 -8.32 -1.14
C GLU A 188 12.28 -7.26 -0.84
N HIS A 189 12.11 -6.88 0.44
CA HIS A 189 11.20 -5.82 0.90
C HIS A 189 11.94 -4.57 1.43
N ASN A 190 13.13 -4.28 0.90
CA ASN A 190 13.86 -3.03 1.11
C ASN A 190 14.02 -2.65 2.61
N ASP A 191 13.58 -1.45 2.98
CA ASP A 191 13.68 -0.89 4.32
C ASP A 191 12.98 -1.76 5.38
N GLN A 192 11.88 -2.42 5.02
CA GLN A 192 11.12 -3.25 5.95
C GLN A 192 11.94 -4.46 6.43
N ASP A 193 12.67 -5.12 5.53
CA ASP A 193 13.56 -6.22 5.91
C ASP A 193 14.72 -5.72 6.76
N ALA A 194 15.39 -4.63 6.34
CA ALA A 194 16.50 -4.04 7.08
C ALA A 194 16.10 -3.62 8.51
N LEU A 195 14.93 -2.98 8.65
CA LEU A 195 14.40 -2.57 9.94
C LEU A 195 14.04 -3.76 10.83
N ASN A 196 13.43 -4.83 10.28
CA ASN A 196 13.13 -6.03 11.04
C ASN A 196 14.38 -6.76 11.55
N ILE A 197 15.49 -6.70 10.82
CA ILE A 197 16.78 -7.25 11.23
C ILE A 197 17.38 -6.38 12.36
N VAL A 198 17.50 -5.07 12.16
CA VAL A 198 18.19 -4.16 13.10
C VAL A 198 17.42 -3.99 14.41
N LEU A 199 16.09 -3.96 14.35
CA LEU A 199 15.22 -3.74 15.50
C LEU A 199 14.77 -5.05 16.16
N GLN A 200 15.32 -6.19 15.76
CA GLN A 200 14.95 -7.46 16.36
C GLN A 200 15.09 -7.42 17.90
N ASN A 201 14.05 -7.87 18.61
CA ASN A 201 13.93 -7.84 20.07
C ASN A 201 13.92 -6.44 20.73
N LYS A 202 13.79 -5.35 19.96
CA LYS A 202 13.74 -3.96 20.43
C LYS A 202 12.39 -3.28 20.12
N VAL A 203 11.34 -4.08 19.97
CA VAL A 203 10.07 -3.68 19.37
C VAL A 203 8.90 -4.06 20.28
N LEU A 204 7.98 -3.13 20.49
CA LEU A 204 6.66 -3.38 21.06
C LEU A 204 5.67 -3.67 19.92
N TYR A 205 4.97 -4.81 20.00
CA TYR A 205 3.93 -5.15 19.02
C TYR A 205 2.57 -4.66 19.51
N LEU A 206 1.89 -3.87 18.67
CA LEU A 206 0.57 -3.31 18.92
C LEU A 206 -0.52 -4.12 18.21
N ASP A 207 -1.76 -3.82 18.60
CA ASP A 207 -2.97 -4.35 17.98
C ASP A 207 -3.06 -3.99 16.49
N GLU A 208 -3.60 -4.91 15.68
CA GLU A 208 -3.69 -4.77 14.22
C GLU A 208 -4.55 -3.57 13.77
N LYS A 209 -5.41 -3.02 14.64
CA LYS A 209 -6.22 -1.81 14.35
C LYS A 209 -5.39 -0.58 14.01
N TRP A 210 -4.13 -0.53 14.46
CA TRP A 210 -3.23 0.60 14.19
C TRP A 210 -2.57 0.53 12.81
N ASN A 211 -2.63 -0.63 12.13
CA ASN A 211 -2.13 -0.80 10.77
C ASN A 211 -2.92 -1.94 10.11
N ALA A 212 -4.19 -1.65 9.81
CA ALA A 212 -5.11 -2.62 9.24
C ALA A 212 -4.80 -2.86 7.75
N GLN A 213 -4.10 -3.97 7.49
CA GLN A 213 -3.70 -4.40 6.15
C GLN A 213 -4.86 -5.14 5.45
N PRO A 214 -4.90 -5.20 4.11
CA PRO A 214 -6.04 -5.73 3.35
C PRO A 214 -6.45 -7.16 3.74
N ASN A 215 -5.48 -8.03 4.04
CA ASN A 215 -5.77 -9.43 4.40
C ASN A 215 -6.40 -9.57 5.79
N ASN A 216 -6.15 -8.64 6.73
CA ASN A 216 -6.78 -8.65 8.05
C ASN A 216 -8.27 -8.28 7.94
N LEU A 217 -8.56 -7.31 7.05
CA LEU A 217 -9.92 -6.82 6.81
C LEU A 217 -10.82 -7.89 6.18
N ALA A 218 -10.26 -8.79 5.38
CA ALA A 218 -11.01 -9.88 4.74
C ALA A 218 -11.38 -11.03 5.70
N GLN A 219 -10.76 -11.12 6.88
CA GLN A 219 -10.82 -12.32 7.73
C GLN A 219 -11.60 -12.15 9.05
N LYS A 220 -12.06 -10.95 9.41
CA LYS A 220 -12.57 -10.68 10.77
C LYS A 220 -13.85 -9.81 10.79
N ASP A 221 -14.98 -10.45 11.09
CA ASP A 221 -16.31 -9.80 11.16
C ASP A 221 -16.47 -8.74 12.27
N MET A 222 -15.59 -8.71 13.28
CA MET A 222 -15.67 -7.75 14.42
C MET A 222 -14.48 -6.78 14.53
N PHE A 223 -13.65 -6.70 13.50
CA PHE A 223 -12.46 -5.87 13.54
C PHE A 223 -12.79 -4.40 13.22
N VAL A 224 -12.53 -3.50 14.17
CA VAL A 224 -12.71 -2.05 13.99
C VAL A 224 -11.33 -1.40 13.83
N PRO A 225 -10.90 -1.10 12.59
CA PRO A 225 -9.62 -0.43 12.37
C PRO A 225 -9.65 1.00 12.89
N VAL A 226 -8.46 1.55 13.16
CA VAL A 226 -8.22 2.97 13.44
C VAL A 226 -7.45 3.61 12.28
N LEU A 227 -6.44 2.91 11.77
CA LEU A 227 -5.72 3.26 10.56
C LEU A 227 -5.81 2.09 9.58
N VAL A 228 -6.31 2.38 8.39
CA VAL A 228 -6.40 1.41 7.29
C VAL A 228 -5.26 1.66 6.33
N HIS A 229 -4.49 0.61 6.03
CA HIS A 229 -3.33 0.66 5.17
C HIS A 229 -3.63 -0.02 3.84
N PHE A 230 -3.61 0.73 2.75
CA PHE A 230 -3.81 0.22 1.41
C PHE A 230 -2.52 -0.38 0.84
N CYS A 231 -1.81 -1.17 1.64
CA CYS A 231 -0.54 -1.77 1.23
C CYS A 231 -0.74 -2.76 0.06
N GLY A 232 0.34 -2.98 -0.70
CA GLY A 232 0.27 -3.80 -1.91
C GLY A 232 -0.21 -3.01 -3.13
N GLN A 233 -0.82 -3.70 -4.08
CA GLN A 233 -1.07 -3.15 -5.42
C GLN A 233 -2.42 -2.47 -5.57
N GLU A 234 -3.45 -2.87 -4.82
CA GLU A 234 -4.79 -2.29 -4.94
C GLU A 234 -4.84 -1.01 -4.14
N LYS A 235 -5.04 0.12 -4.83
CA LYS A 235 -5.05 1.44 -4.21
C LYS A 235 -6.44 2.06 -4.31
N PRO A 236 -6.89 2.85 -3.31
CA PRO A 236 -8.22 3.42 -3.29
C PRO A 236 -8.44 4.50 -4.35
N TRP A 237 -7.35 5.04 -4.91
CA TRP A 237 -7.41 5.96 -6.05
C TRP A 237 -7.49 5.26 -7.42
N HIS A 238 -7.49 3.92 -7.48
CA HIS A 238 -7.78 3.21 -8.72
C HIS A 238 -9.28 3.16 -8.99
N ALA A 239 -9.69 3.42 -10.23
CA ALA A 239 -11.10 3.44 -10.61
C ALA A 239 -11.81 2.09 -10.31
N TYR A 240 -11.12 0.98 -10.55
CA TYR A 240 -11.58 -0.40 -10.34
C TYR A 240 -11.38 -0.95 -8.92
N CYS A 241 -10.93 -0.13 -7.97
CA CYS A 241 -10.74 -0.57 -6.59
C CYS A 241 -12.08 -0.94 -5.94
N VAL A 242 -12.12 -2.08 -5.25
CA VAL A 242 -13.29 -2.57 -4.48
C VAL A 242 -12.99 -2.71 -2.99
N HIS A 243 -11.90 -2.09 -2.51
CA HIS A 243 -11.52 -2.13 -1.11
C HIS A 243 -12.63 -1.53 -0.22
N PRO A 244 -13.02 -2.18 0.90
CA PRO A 244 -14.16 -1.73 1.73
C PRO A 244 -14.05 -0.30 2.28
N PHE A 245 -12.82 0.21 2.39
CA PHE A 245 -12.51 1.56 2.87
C PHE A 245 -12.21 2.58 1.77
N LYS A 246 -12.42 2.25 0.49
CA LYS A 246 -12.26 3.18 -0.65
C LYS A 246 -13.10 4.45 -0.43
N ASP A 247 -14.35 4.30 -0.03
CA ASP A 247 -15.25 5.44 0.16
C ASP A 247 -14.79 6.38 1.27
N ARG A 248 -14.12 5.87 2.31
CA ARG A 248 -13.50 6.71 3.35
C ARG A 248 -12.37 7.55 2.79
N TYR A 249 -11.53 6.96 1.93
CA TYR A 249 -10.49 7.68 1.22
C TYR A 249 -11.08 8.76 0.29
N ILE A 250 -12.10 8.41 -0.52
CA ILE A 250 -12.75 9.35 -1.45
C ILE A 250 -13.41 10.50 -0.69
N ALA A 251 -14.16 10.21 0.37
CA ALA A 251 -14.81 11.23 1.19
C ALA A 251 -13.80 12.16 1.87
N SER A 252 -12.64 11.63 2.31
CA SER A 252 -11.60 12.47 2.89
C SER A 252 -10.93 13.35 1.84
N ARG A 253 -10.60 12.80 0.67
CA ARG A 253 -9.99 13.52 -0.45
C ARG A 253 -10.87 14.65 -0.97
N ALA A 254 -12.19 14.45 -0.99
CA ALA A 254 -13.17 15.44 -1.44
C ALA A 254 -13.19 16.73 -0.59
N GLU A 255 -12.66 16.67 0.64
CA GLU A 255 -12.55 17.80 1.57
C GLU A 255 -11.14 18.46 1.51
N THR A 256 -10.44 18.30 0.39
CA THR A 256 -9.09 18.84 0.18
C THR A 256 -9.00 19.54 -1.17
N GLU A 257 -7.90 20.28 -1.40
CA GLU A 257 -7.60 20.91 -2.70
C GLU A 257 -7.43 19.91 -3.87
N TYR A 258 -7.46 18.60 -3.60
CA TYR A 258 -7.40 17.54 -4.61
C TYR A 258 -8.76 16.90 -4.92
N ALA A 259 -9.87 17.51 -4.50
CA ALA A 259 -11.22 16.96 -4.67
C ALA A 259 -11.56 16.61 -6.13
N CYS A 260 -11.12 17.44 -7.08
CA CYS A 260 -11.42 17.31 -8.51
C CYS A 260 -10.44 16.38 -9.26
N GLU A 261 -9.42 15.83 -8.60
CA GLU A 261 -8.44 14.97 -9.26
C GLU A 261 -9.08 13.61 -9.63
N PRO A 262 -8.98 13.16 -10.89
CA PRO A 262 -9.61 11.93 -11.33
C PRO A 262 -9.01 10.71 -10.65
N LEU A 263 -9.79 9.63 -10.61
CA LEU A 263 -9.26 8.31 -10.26
C LEU A 263 -8.36 7.79 -11.38
N GLN A 264 -7.35 7.03 -11.01
CA GLN A 264 -6.36 6.52 -11.93
C GLN A 264 -6.82 5.20 -12.55
N ALA A 265 -6.53 5.04 -13.84
CA ALA A 265 -6.46 3.74 -14.49
C ALA A 265 -4.98 3.34 -14.50
N TYR A 266 -4.61 2.38 -13.65
CA TYR A 266 -3.25 1.87 -13.57
C TYR A 266 -3.18 0.49 -14.24
N LEU A 267 -2.19 0.29 -15.12
CA LEU A 267 -1.76 -0.98 -15.71
C LEU A 267 -0.28 -1.17 -15.43
N ASP A 268 0.11 -2.36 -14.98
CA ASP A 268 1.52 -2.73 -14.92
C ASP A 268 1.99 -3.44 -16.19
N GLN A 269 3.28 -3.78 -16.23
CA GLN A 269 3.92 -4.39 -17.39
C GLN A 269 3.30 -5.74 -17.77
N ASP A 270 2.87 -6.54 -16.78
CA ASP A 270 2.21 -7.82 -17.03
C ASP A 270 0.86 -7.61 -17.69
N ASP A 271 0.08 -6.63 -17.24
CA ASP A 271 -1.21 -6.33 -17.88
C ASP A 271 -1.04 -5.88 -19.32
N MET A 272 -0.10 -4.96 -19.55
CA MET A 272 0.18 -4.46 -20.90
C MET A 272 0.61 -5.61 -21.81
N TYR A 273 1.39 -6.56 -21.30
CA TYR A 273 1.78 -7.76 -22.03
C TYR A 273 0.58 -8.68 -22.34
N ILE A 274 -0.30 -8.94 -21.37
CA ILE A 274 -1.53 -9.71 -21.55
C ILE A 274 -2.41 -9.09 -22.64
N LEU A 275 -2.67 -7.78 -22.54
CA LEU A 275 -3.50 -7.04 -23.49
C LEU A 275 -2.87 -6.99 -24.88
N SER A 276 -1.54 -6.84 -24.98
CA SER A 276 -0.81 -6.90 -26.25
C SER A 276 -0.92 -8.28 -26.90
N ARG A 277 -0.78 -9.36 -26.13
CA ARG A 277 -0.95 -10.73 -26.65
C ARG A 277 -2.35 -10.99 -27.14
N LEU A 278 -3.37 -10.51 -26.43
CA LEU A 278 -4.75 -10.57 -26.86
C LEU A 278 -4.92 -9.86 -28.22
N LYS A 279 -4.46 -8.61 -28.33
CA LYS A 279 -4.54 -7.82 -29.58
C LYS A 279 -3.83 -8.47 -30.76
N ASN A 280 -2.64 -9.02 -30.54
CA ASN A 280 -1.90 -9.69 -31.59
C ASN A 280 -2.58 -10.98 -32.08
N LYS A 281 -3.32 -11.65 -31.19
CA LYS A 281 -3.99 -12.91 -31.51
C LYS A 281 -5.38 -12.70 -32.12
N PHE A 282 -6.07 -11.64 -31.71
CA PHE A 282 -7.44 -11.30 -32.12
C PHE A 282 -7.53 -9.83 -32.55
N PRO A 283 -6.90 -9.44 -33.68
CA PRO A 283 -6.83 -8.04 -34.09
C PRO A 283 -8.19 -7.39 -34.36
N ASP A 284 -9.19 -8.19 -34.72
CA ASP A 284 -10.55 -7.74 -35.04
C ASP A 284 -11.52 -7.85 -33.85
N GLY A 285 -11.02 -8.18 -32.65
CA GLY A 285 -11.84 -8.39 -31.46
C GLY A 285 -12.09 -9.87 -31.11
N ALA A 286 -12.60 -10.11 -29.90
CA ALA A 286 -12.91 -11.43 -29.38
C ALA A 286 -13.93 -11.39 -28.25
N ARG A 287 -14.68 -12.48 -28.08
CA ARG A 287 -15.49 -12.79 -26.90
C ARG A 287 -14.60 -13.47 -25.86
N ILE A 288 -14.47 -12.83 -24.70
CA ILE A 288 -13.46 -13.16 -23.70
C ILE A 288 -14.14 -13.57 -22.41
N VAL A 289 -13.52 -14.54 -21.75
CA VAL A 289 -13.71 -14.77 -20.32
C VAL A 289 -12.44 -14.40 -19.57
N VAL A 290 -12.59 -13.72 -18.43
CA VAL A 290 -11.47 -13.41 -17.54
C VAL A 290 -11.52 -14.35 -16.35
N TRP A 291 -10.48 -15.16 -16.17
CA TRP A 291 -10.33 -16.04 -15.03
C TRP A 291 -9.51 -15.37 -13.91
N GLY A 292 -10.21 -15.07 -12.82
CA GLY A 292 -9.74 -14.40 -11.63
C GLY A 292 -10.42 -13.05 -11.48
N ALA A 293 -11.29 -12.90 -10.49
CA ALA A 293 -11.94 -11.63 -10.13
C ALA A 293 -11.13 -10.80 -9.12
N GLY A 294 -9.90 -11.22 -8.82
CA GLY A 294 -8.93 -10.44 -8.03
C GLY A 294 -8.51 -9.14 -8.72
N GLN A 295 -7.58 -8.41 -8.08
CA GLN A 295 -7.18 -7.08 -8.54
C GLN A 295 -6.76 -7.03 -10.02
N ARG A 296 -5.89 -7.95 -10.46
CA ARG A 296 -5.42 -7.99 -11.86
C ARG A 296 -6.58 -8.18 -12.84
N GLY A 297 -7.49 -9.10 -12.54
CA GLY A 297 -8.66 -9.36 -13.38
C GLY A 297 -9.55 -8.13 -13.49
N ARG A 298 -9.89 -7.49 -12.37
CA ARG A 298 -10.69 -6.25 -12.36
C ARG A 298 -10.03 -5.12 -13.16
N ARG A 299 -8.72 -4.97 -13.04
CA ARG A 299 -7.92 -3.98 -13.78
C ARG A 299 -7.95 -4.24 -15.29
N LEU A 300 -7.76 -5.49 -15.72
CA LEU A 300 -7.86 -5.88 -17.13
C LEU A 300 -9.29 -5.70 -17.67
N CYS A 301 -10.31 -6.10 -16.90
CA CYS A 301 -11.70 -5.90 -17.27
C CYS A 301 -12.02 -4.42 -17.45
N TYR A 302 -11.61 -3.57 -16.50
CA TYR A 302 -11.81 -2.12 -16.58
C TYR A 302 -11.21 -1.54 -17.87
N GLU A 303 -9.96 -1.89 -18.18
CA GLU A 303 -9.29 -1.42 -19.39
C GLU A 303 -10.01 -1.86 -20.66
N MET A 304 -10.39 -3.13 -20.76
CA MET A 304 -11.11 -3.65 -21.93
C MET A 304 -12.48 -2.97 -22.09
N ILE A 305 -13.26 -2.86 -21.02
CA ILE A 305 -14.59 -2.22 -21.04
C ILE A 305 -14.52 -0.75 -21.45
N LYS A 306 -13.48 -0.03 -21.03
CA LYS A 306 -13.38 1.41 -21.26
C LYS A 306 -12.69 1.78 -22.57
N ASN A 307 -11.71 0.99 -23.01
CA ASN A 307 -10.77 1.40 -24.04
C ASN A 307 -10.60 0.38 -25.19
N MET A 308 -11.26 -0.78 -25.14
CA MET A 308 -11.11 -1.84 -26.15
C MET A 308 -12.47 -2.35 -26.63
N ASN A 309 -13.22 -1.48 -27.31
CA ASN A 309 -14.62 -1.68 -27.72
C ASN A 309 -14.85 -2.87 -28.66
N GLU A 310 -13.80 -3.33 -29.34
CA GLU A 310 -13.81 -4.49 -30.22
C GLU A 310 -13.81 -5.83 -29.45
N TYR A 311 -13.56 -5.82 -28.14
CA TYR A 311 -13.61 -7.00 -27.28
C TYR A 311 -14.82 -6.97 -26.36
N SER A 312 -15.48 -8.12 -26.20
CA SER A 312 -16.57 -8.28 -25.24
C SER A 312 -16.15 -9.24 -24.13
N ILE A 313 -16.37 -8.84 -22.89
CA ILE A 313 -16.21 -9.74 -21.73
C ILE A 313 -17.57 -10.39 -21.49
N ASN A 314 -17.67 -11.70 -21.74
CA ASN A 314 -18.93 -12.42 -21.53
C ASN A 314 -19.25 -12.54 -20.03
N TYR A 315 -18.28 -13.01 -19.25
CA TYR A 315 -18.36 -13.13 -17.80
C TYR A 315 -16.95 -13.29 -17.20
N ILE A 316 -16.85 -13.22 -15.87
CA ILE A 316 -15.63 -13.45 -15.10
C ILE A 316 -15.76 -14.79 -14.38
N VAL A 317 -14.65 -15.52 -14.18
CA VAL A 317 -14.63 -16.75 -13.37
C VAL A 317 -13.78 -16.55 -12.13
N ASP A 318 -14.32 -16.82 -10.94
CA ASP A 318 -13.56 -16.86 -9.69
C ASP A 318 -14.15 -17.87 -8.69
N LYS A 319 -13.28 -18.65 -8.06
CA LYS A 319 -13.70 -19.71 -7.13
C LYS A 319 -14.17 -19.18 -5.78
N GLY A 320 -13.68 -18.01 -5.37
CA GLY A 320 -13.94 -17.45 -4.04
C GLY A 320 -14.74 -16.16 -4.02
N VAL A 321 -15.00 -15.58 -5.20
CA VAL A 321 -15.74 -14.31 -5.35
C VAL A 321 -17.04 -14.57 -6.10
N SER A 322 -18.12 -13.95 -5.63
CA SER A 322 -19.45 -13.97 -6.27
C SER A 322 -19.93 -12.53 -6.51
N GLY A 323 -20.93 -12.36 -7.37
CA GLY A 323 -21.55 -11.07 -7.68
C GLY A 323 -21.22 -10.61 -9.10
N ASP A 324 -21.03 -9.32 -9.30
CA ASP A 324 -20.64 -8.74 -10.58
C ASP A 324 -19.50 -7.72 -10.42
N PHE A 325 -18.79 -7.46 -11.52
CA PHE A 325 -17.87 -6.35 -11.63
C PHE A 325 -18.23 -5.50 -12.84
N MET A 326 -18.66 -4.25 -12.60
CA MET A 326 -19.11 -3.32 -13.65
C MET A 326 -20.26 -3.89 -14.50
N GLY A 327 -21.17 -4.67 -13.91
CA GLY A 327 -22.27 -5.32 -14.60
C GLY A 327 -21.91 -6.62 -15.31
N ILE A 328 -20.66 -7.08 -15.21
CA ILE A 328 -20.21 -8.39 -15.73
C ILE A 328 -20.30 -9.42 -14.60
N GLU A 329 -21.09 -10.47 -14.81
CA GLU A 329 -21.31 -11.53 -13.81
C GLU A 329 -20.03 -12.31 -13.49
N ILE A 330 -19.86 -12.68 -12.21
CA ILE A 330 -18.76 -13.51 -11.72
C ILE A 330 -19.31 -14.91 -11.41
N ASN A 331 -18.91 -15.88 -12.22
CA ASN A 331 -19.26 -17.29 -12.11
C ASN A 331 -18.18 -18.07 -11.34
N HIS A 332 -18.56 -19.18 -10.72
CA HIS A 332 -17.61 -20.06 -10.02
C HIS A 332 -16.88 -21.06 -10.93
N HIS A 333 -17.36 -21.23 -12.16
CA HIS A 333 -16.83 -22.13 -13.17
C HIS A 333 -17.11 -21.54 -14.57
N LEU A 334 -16.48 -22.09 -15.60
CA LEU A 334 -16.82 -21.72 -16.99
C LEU A 334 -18.23 -22.18 -17.34
N VAL A 335 -18.94 -21.30 -18.06
CA VAL A 335 -20.31 -21.49 -18.55
C VAL A 335 -20.33 -21.21 -20.06
N GLU A 336 -21.12 -21.94 -20.85
CA GLU A 336 -21.31 -21.64 -22.29
C GLU A 336 -20.01 -21.52 -23.12
N VAL A 337 -19.13 -22.53 -23.01
CA VAL A 337 -17.77 -22.55 -23.61
C VAL A 337 -17.76 -22.36 -25.13
N GLU A 338 -18.80 -22.82 -25.83
CA GLU A 338 -18.92 -22.72 -27.30
C GLU A 338 -19.04 -21.28 -27.81
N SER A 339 -19.31 -20.31 -26.92
CA SER A 339 -19.52 -18.90 -27.26
C SER A 339 -18.29 -18.02 -26.99
N ILE A 340 -17.12 -18.62 -26.72
CA ILE A 340 -15.92 -17.92 -26.23
C ILE A 340 -14.77 -18.14 -27.19
N ASP A 341 -14.05 -17.06 -27.50
CA ASP A 341 -12.89 -17.09 -28.39
C ASP A 341 -11.57 -17.18 -27.58
N ALA A 342 -11.51 -16.57 -26.39
CA ALA A 342 -10.33 -16.58 -25.53
C ALA A 342 -10.63 -16.57 -24.02
N VAL A 343 -9.72 -17.16 -23.24
CA VAL A 343 -9.69 -17.06 -21.78
C VAL A 343 -8.43 -16.33 -21.33
N ILE A 344 -8.59 -15.19 -20.65
CA ILE A 344 -7.49 -14.47 -20.00
C ILE A 344 -7.31 -15.02 -18.60
N ILE A 345 -6.11 -15.56 -18.29
CA ILE A 345 -5.83 -16.08 -16.95
C ILE A 345 -5.10 -15.00 -16.13
N ALA A 346 -5.86 -14.23 -15.36
CA ALA A 346 -5.31 -13.18 -14.49
C ALA A 346 -4.61 -13.75 -13.24
N SER A 347 -4.98 -14.97 -12.84
CA SER A 347 -4.44 -15.67 -11.65
C SER A 347 -3.16 -16.45 -11.96
N ILE A 348 -2.04 -15.75 -12.16
CA ILE A 348 -0.75 -16.35 -12.59
C ILE A 348 -0.29 -17.54 -11.72
N PRO A 349 -0.32 -17.49 -10.37
CA PRO A 349 0.16 -18.60 -9.55
C PRO A 349 -0.56 -19.93 -9.82
N TYR A 350 -1.81 -19.87 -10.26
CA TYR A 350 -2.66 -21.04 -10.51
C TYR A 350 -2.85 -21.32 -12.01
N ARG A 351 -2.05 -20.69 -12.88
CA ARG A 351 -2.23 -20.76 -14.34
C ARG A 351 -2.24 -22.20 -14.87
N ALA A 352 -1.32 -23.05 -14.40
CA ALA A 352 -1.24 -24.43 -14.84
C ALA A 352 -2.47 -25.24 -14.42
N GLU A 353 -2.91 -25.10 -13.17
CA GLU A 353 -4.11 -25.75 -12.63
C GLU A 353 -5.36 -25.32 -13.38
N ILE A 354 -5.49 -24.02 -13.68
CA ILE A 354 -6.62 -23.48 -14.44
C ILE A 354 -6.64 -24.05 -15.86
N ILE A 355 -5.49 -24.11 -16.55
CA ILE A 355 -5.42 -24.68 -17.91
C ILE A 355 -5.79 -26.17 -17.89
N ASP A 356 -5.34 -26.91 -16.88
CA ASP A 356 -5.68 -28.33 -16.74
C ASP A 356 -7.17 -28.53 -16.41
N GLU A 357 -7.78 -27.63 -15.63
CA GLU A 357 -9.22 -27.63 -15.30
C GLU A 357 -10.11 -27.36 -16.53
N ILE A 358 -9.72 -26.41 -17.38
CA ILE A 358 -10.47 -26.07 -18.60
C ILE A 358 -10.29 -27.14 -19.68
N GLY A 359 -9.14 -27.83 -19.67
CA GLY A 359 -8.77 -28.84 -20.65
C GLY A 359 -8.01 -28.26 -21.84
N LYS A 360 -6.87 -28.86 -22.17
CA LYS A 360 -5.98 -28.39 -23.25
C LYS A 360 -6.57 -28.54 -24.65
N ASP A 361 -7.55 -29.43 -24.81
CA ASP A 361 -8.20 -29.75 -26.10
C ASP A 361 -9.55 -29.04 -26.30
N SER A 362 -9.87 -28.03 -25.47
CA SER A 362 -11.14 -27.29 -25.52
C SER A 362 -11.31 -26.40 -26.76
N GLY A 363 -10.27 -26.26 -27.60
CA GLY A 363 -10.24 -25.32 -28.73
C GLY A 363 -10.10 -23.85 -28.30
N LEU A 364 -10.10 -23.55 -27.00
CA LEU A 364 -9.96 -22.20 -26.46
C LEU A 364 -8.50 -21.73 -26.48
N ILE A 365 -8.32 -20.43 -26.72
CA ILE A 365 -7.01 -19.78 -26.62
C ILE A 365 -6.82 -19.19 -25.23
N TYR A 366 -5.75 -19.61 -24.56
CA TYR A 366 -5.34 -19.05 -23.26
C TYR A 366 -4.36 -17.89 -23.45
N ILE A 367 -4.74 -16.72 -22.96
CA ILE A 367 -3.87 -15.53 -22.91
C ILE A 367 -3.11 -15.54 -21.59
#